data_AF-A0A242NXL5-F1
#
_entry.id   AF-A0A242NXL5-F1
#
_cell.length_a   1.000
_cell.length_b   1.000
_cell.length_c   1.000
_cell.angle_alpha   90.00
_cell.angle_beta   90.00
_cell.angle_gamma   90.00
#
_symmetry.space_group_name_H-M   'P 1'
#
loop_
_entity.id
_entity.type
_entity.pdbx_description
1 polymer ?
#
loop_
_entity_poly.entity_id
_entity_poly.type
_entity_poly.pdbx_seq_one_letter_code
_entity_poly.pdbx_strand_id
1 'polypeptide(L)'
;FGDDDGDGYDDVAGEVIATASGDIGVKWENINGIDVTDTVKNNAHSKFIECDSPYKLTITATNGELKTQYGEPNKSSFMGGSHSYYINPKVEPHVCYAQPSPLFDDAARIGSHEGVSPWFDGPGWDSGVIDFGEYRGYPSKGFKFYNARNSGNYDGKNSVYTNNFPSTGSNGLYFYLLLAGISPEAVIAANGSSISAVEGGNVRLSLSTGITGWEHQLRGLISVSDEYPYLYPYGVPQKALKITLNGPRATSNDKNFSPSTFRLYADRGKSKILYEFKLMRWYIPTHIVYQNVITKENISMYQAKGQEECQRLGKGYRLTEMNDLTHDIFWESVAHWGGTPSNYPNPIIMTDTNARRQLSYREDGKWISGIINEWGCLYNNSRSDCRNYPDNDWLHDYYLIATSKTVKVGLGKQRRELTSLSVDMQSGGVGFARDTAVGNYYISCVSP
;
A
#
# COMPACT_ATOMS: atom_id res chain seq x y z
N PHE A 1 20.55 -49.26 -22.42
CA PHE A 1 19.20 -48.81 -22.81
C PHE A 1 19.20 -48.75 -24.32
N GLY A 2 18.79 -49.83 -24.97
CA GLY A 2 18.52 -49.95 -26.40
C GLY A 2 17.34 -50.91 -26.52
N ASP A 3 16.41 -50.65 -27.41
CA ASP A 3 15.45 -51.65 -27.85
C ASP A 3 16.17 -52.77 -28.63
N ASP A 4 15.55 -53.94 -28.67
CA ASP A 4 16.16 -55.20 -29.10
C ASP A 4 16.39 -55.31 -30.64
N ASP A 5 16.06 -54.28 -31.43
CA ASP A 5 16.20 -54.28 -32.90
C ASP A 5 17.33 -53.40 -33.45
N GLY A 6 18.02 -52.63 -32.61
CA GLY A 6 19.32 -52.01 -32.93
C GLY A 6 19.28 -50.86 -33.94
N ASP A 7 18.11 -50.24 -34.18
CA ASP A 7 17.96 -49.16 -35.16
C ASP A 7 18.14 -47.74 -34.57
N GLY A 8 18.39 -47.66 -33.27
CA GLY A 8 18.66 -46.41 -32.55
C GLY A 8 20.14 -46.03 -32.45
N TYR A 9 21.07 -46.98 -32.66
CA TYR A 9 22.51 -46.78 -32.45
C TYR A 9 23.33 -47.61 -33.45
N ASP A 10 24.25 -46.96 -34.16
CA ASP A 10 25.22 -47.64 -35.03
C ASP A 10 26.42 -48.09 -34.20
N ASP A 11 26.51 -49.39 -33.91
CA ASP A 11 27.61 -50.00 -33.13
C ASP A 11 28.97 -49.93 -33.84
N VAL A 12 29.02 -49.76 -35.17
CA VAL A 12 30.26 -49.66 -35.95
C VAL A 12 30.81 -48.23 -35.93
N ALA A 13 29.92 -47.23 -36.04
CA ALA A 13 30.27 -45.81 -35.96
C ALA A 13 30.32 -45.28 -34.51
N GLY A 14 29.63 -45.94 -33.58
CA GLY A 14 29.50 -45.50 -32.18
C GLY A 14 28.54 -44.32 -32.00
N GLU A 15 27.57 -44.12 -32.89
CA GLU A 15 26.69 -42.94 -32.93
C GLU A 15 25.19 -43.29 -32.86
N VAL A 16 24.39 -42.41 -32.26
CA VAL A 16 22.93 -42.51 -32.26
C VAL A 16 22.40 -42.10 -33.64
N ILE A 17 21.71 -43.02 -34.33
CA ILE A 17 21.15 -42.79 -35.68
C ILE A 17 19.66 -42.47 -35.68
N ALA A 18 18.97 -42.71 -34.56
CA ALA A 18 17.61 -42.22 -34.36
C ALA A 18 17.61 -40.71 -34.17
N THR A 19 16.68 -40.01 -34.84
CA THR A 19 16.51 -38.57 -34.70
C THR A 19 15.21 -38.25 -34.00
N ALA A 20 15.27 -37.41 -32.98
CA ALA A 20 14.12 -36.75 -32.39
C ALA A 20 14.15 -35.27 -32.78
N SER A 21 13.01 -34.74 -33.20
CA SER A 21 12.82 -33.30 -33.45
C SER A 21 11.82 -32.70 -32.47
N GLY A 22 11.91 -31.38 -32.28
CA GLY A 22 11.04 -30.62 -31.40
C GLY A 22 11.81 -29.90 -30.30
N ASP A 23 11.18 -28.85 -29.76
CA ASP A 23 11.76 -27.98 -28.75
C ASP A 23 10.98 -28.06 -27.44
N ILE A 24 11.70 -28.00 -26.32
CA ILE A 24 11.13 -27.84 -24.99
C ILE A 24 11.43 -26.42 -24.50
N GLY A 25 10.38 -25.69 -24.15
CA GLY A 25 10.45 -24.36 -23.57
C GLY A 25 10.05 -24.37 -22.09
N VAL A 26 10.68 -23.49 -21.31
CA VAL A 26 10.27 -23.19 -19.94
C VAL A 26 10.06 -21.69 -19.80
N LYS A 27 8.98 -21.30 -19.14
CA LYS A 27 8.70 -19.91 -18.77
C LYS A 27 8.38 -19.82 -17.29
N TRP A 28 9.04 -18.92 -16.58
CA TRP A 28 8.75 -18.61 -15.18
C TRP A 28 8.13 -17.23 -15.06
N GLU A 29 7.01 -17.14 -14.34
CA GLU A 29 6.37 -15.88 -14.00
C GLU A 29 6.22 -15.79 -12.47
N ASN A 30 6.44 -14.61 -11.88
CA ASN A 30 6.11 -14.39 -10.47
C ASN A 30 4.60 -14.11 -10.28
N ILE A 31 4.16 -13.89 -9.03
CA ILE A 31 2.74 -13.60 -8.74
C ILE A 31 2.22 -12.36 -9.47
N ASN A 32 3.10 -11.41 -9.81
CA ASN A 32 2.74 -10.20 -10.54
C ASN A 32 2.70 -10.42 -12.07
N GLY A 33 2.95 -11.64 -12.56
CA GLY A 33 3.00 -11.95 -13.99
C GLY A 33 4.29 -11.50 -14.69
N ILE A 34 5.31 -11.06 -13.95
CA ILE A 34 6.61 -10.69 -14.52
C ILE A 34 7.36 -11.96 -14.90
N ASP A 35 7.88 -11.99 -16.13
CA ASP A 35 8.78 -13.04 -16.60
C ASP A 35 10.12 -12.99 -15.85
N VAL A 36 10.43 -14.06 -15.13
CA VAL A 36 11.66 -14.23 -14.36
C VAL A 36 12.50 -15.40 -14.88
N THR A 37 12.24 -15.87 -16.10
CA THR A 37 12.90 -17.04 -16.70
C THR A 37 14.42 -16.89 -16.73
N ASP A 38 14.92 -15.77 -17.23
CA ASP A 38 16.37 -15.51 -17.27
C ASP A 38 16.97 -15.33 -15.88
N THR A 39 16.20 -14.77 -14.94
CA THR A 39 16.64 -14.65 -13.54
C THR A 39 16.83 -16.03 -12.93
N VAL A 40 15.88 -16.95 -13.11
CA VAL A 40 15.98 -18.34 -12.63
C VAL A 40 17.13 -19.09 -13.33
N LYS A 41 17.25 -18.94 -14.66
CA LYS A 41 18.29 -19.58 -15.47
C LYS A 41 19.69 -19.19 -15.02
N ASN A 42 19.92 -17.90 -14.77
CA ASN A 42 21.23 -17.38 -14.36
C ASN A 42 21.53 -17.58 -12.87
N ASN A 43 20.54 -18.00 -12.07
CA ASN A 43 20.64 -18.14 -10.61
C ASN A 43 20.08 -19.48 -10.12
N ALA A 44 20.47 -20.59 -10.75
CA ALA A 44 19.90 -21.93 -10.52
C ALA A 44 19.93 -22.43 -9.06
N HIS A 45 20.76 -21.84 -8.20
CA HIS A 45 20.88 -22.20 -6.78
C HIS A 45 20.32 -21.14 -5.82
N SER A 46 19.81 -20.02 -6.33
CA SER A 46 19.22 -18.97 -5.51
C SER A 46 17.83 -19.38 -5.04
N LYS A 47 17.48 -18.98 -3.82
CA LYS A 47 16.12 -19.18 -3.30
C LYS A 47 15.16 -18.23 -4.02
N PHE A 48 13.97 -18.73 -4.32
CA PHE A 48 12.85 -17.87 -4.73
C PHE A 48 12.52 -16.86 -3.64
N ILE A 49 12.10 -15.65 -4.07
CA ILE A 49 11.58 -14.62 -3.18
C ILE A 49 10.16 -15.02 -2.80
N GLU A 50 9.98 -15.45 -1.56
CA GLU A 50 8.72 -15.97 -1.05
C GLU A 50 7.54 -14.98 -1.19
N CYS A 51 7.80 -13.68 -1.11
CA CYS A 51 6.80 -12.61 -1.22
C CYS A 51 6.37 -12.30 -2.65
N ASP A 52 6.99 -12.97 -3.62
CA ASP A 52 6.63 -12.95 -5.04
C ASP A 52 6.02 -14.29 -5.49
N SER A 53 5.76 -15.20 -4.56
CA SER A 53 5.05 -16.45 -4.80
C SER A 53 3.52 -16.28 -4.75
N PRO A 54 2.73 -17.15 -5.41
CA PRO A 54 3.15 -18.31 -6.19
C PRO A 54 3.87 -17.93 -7.49
N TYR A 55 4.92 -18.69 -7.81
CA TYR A 55 5.54 -18.66 -9.13
C TYR A 55 4.81 -19.61 -10.07
N LYS A 56 4.64 -19.20 -11.33
CA LYS A 56 4.04 -20.01 -12.39
C LYS A 56 5.14 -20.49 -13.32
N LEU A 57 5.37 -21.81 -13.33
CA LEU A 57 6.24 -22.49 -14.29
C LEU A 57 5.39 -23.06 -15.43
N THR A 58 5.57 -22.55 -16.63
CA THR A 58 4.95 -23.11 -17.84
C THR A 58 5.98 -23.92 -18.62
N ILE A 59 5.69 -25.19 -18.87
CA ILE A 59 6.50 -26.07 -19.69
C ILE A 59 5.78 -26.27 -21.01
N THR A 60 6.45 -25.97 -22.12
CA THR A 60 5.93 -26.14 -23.48
C THR A 60 6.76 -27.15 -24.24
N ALA A 61 6.12 -27.99 -25.04
CA ALA A 61 6.78 -28.84 -26.01
C ALA A 61 6.15 -28.57 -27.39
N THR A 62 6.97 -28.43 -28.43
CA THR A 62 6.46 -28.33 -29.81
C THR A 62 5.99 -29.70 -30.30
N ASN A 63 5.31 -29.70 -31.45
CA ASN A 63 5.19 -30.93 -32.21
C ASN A 63 6.59 -31.44 -32.56
N GLY A 64 6.73 -32.75 -32.66
CA GLY A 64 7.98 -33.38 -33.04
C GLY A 64 7.77 -34.70 -33.75
N GLU A 65 8.87 -35.21 -34.27
CA GLU A 65 8.94 -36.47 -35.01
C GLU A 65 10.10 -37.28 -34.42
N LEU A 66 9.80 -38.53 -34.06
CA LEU A 66 10.78 -39.58 -33.82
C LEU A 66 10.94 -40.35 -35.12
N LYS A 67 12.16 -40.45 -35.59
CA LYS A 67 12.51 -41.19 -36.80
C LYS A 67 13.62 -42.16 -36.50
N THR A 68 13.40 -43.41 -36.88
CA THR A 68 14.41 -44.47 -36.84
C THR A 68 14.73 -44.93 -38.26
N GLN A 69 15.78 -45.74 -38.42
CA GLN A 69 16.20 -46.17 -39.76
C GLN A 69 15.36 -47.35 -40.29
N TYR A 70 14.98 -48.29 -39.41
CA TYR A 70 14.41 -49.59 -39.80
C TYR A 70 13.07 -49.94 -39.14
N GLY A 71 12.59 -49.16 -38.16
CA GLY A 71 11.30 -49.39 -37.50
C GLY A 71 10.10 -49.42 -38.47
N GLU A 72 9.03 -50.10 -38.07
CA GLU A 72 7.77 -50.22 -38.84
C GLU A 72 6.60 -49.81 -37.93
N PRO A 73 6.08 -48.56 -38.04
CA PRO A 73 6.51 -47.48 -38.94
C PRO A 73 7.84 -46.83 -38.49
N ASN A 74 8.66 -46.38 -39.46
CA ASN A 74 9.98 -45.77 -39.19
C ASN A 74 9.91 -44.31 -38.70
N LYS A 75 8.69 -43.79 -38.57
CA LYS A 75 8.38 -42.44 -38.13
C LYS A 75 7.15 -42.44 -37.25
N SER A 76 7.23 -41.70 -36.16
CA SER A 76 6.10 -41.39 -35.30
C SER A 76 6.09 -39.91 -34.98
N SER A 77 4.94 -39.27 -35.09
CA SER A 77 4.77 -37.87 -34.71
C SER A 77 4.11 -37.78 -33.33
N PHE A 78 4.54 -36.80 -32.56
CA PHE A 78 3.90 -36.43 -31.31
C PHE A 78 3.42 -34.99 -31.37
N MET A 79 2.24 -34.76 -30.80
CA MET A 79 1.67 -33.43 -30.67
C MET A 79 2.30 -32.74 -29.46
N GLY A 80 2.69 -31.49 -29.66
CA GLY A 80 3.13 -30.61 -28.62
C GLY A 80 2.02 -30.30 -27.61
N GLY A 81 2.42 -29.70 -26.50
CA GLY A 81 1.52 -29.35 -25.42
C GLY A 81 2.10 -28.30 -24.50
N SER A 82 1.26 -27.77 -23.61
CA SER A 82 1.66 -26.81 -22.59
C SER A 82 0.95 -27.11 -21.28
N HIS A 83 1.67 -26.96 -20.17
CA HIS A 83 1.10 -27.06 -18.84
C HIS A 83 1.76 -26.06 -17.89
N SER A 84 0.98 -25.51 -16.95
CA SER A 84 1.47 -24.56 -15.94
C SER A 84 1.37 -25.16 -14.54
N TYR A 85 2.46 -25.08 -13.79
CA TYR A 85 2.57 -25.46 -12.39
C TYR A 85 2.69 -24.20 -11.51
N TYR A 86 2.05 -24.20 -10.35
CA TYR A 86 2.13 -23.11 -9.38
C TYR A 86 2.95 -23.55 -8.16
N ILE A 87 4.00 -22.78 -7.85
CA ILE A 87 5.03 -23.15 -6.89
C ILE A 87 5.10 -22.10 -5.79
N ASN A 88 4.84 -22.55 -4.55
CA ASN A 88 5.02 -21.75 -3.34
C ASN A 88 6.26 -22.27 -2.57
N PRO A 89 7.27 -21.43 -2.33
CA PRO A 89 8.40 -21.80 -1.49
C PRO A 89 7.94 -22.21 -0.08
N LYS A 90 8.47 -23.34 0.42
CA LYS A 90 8.22 -23.77 1.79
C LYS A 90 9.14 -23.00 2.73
N VAL A 91 8.60 -21.98 3.38
CA VAL A 91 9.32 -21.09 4.32
C VAL A 91 8.65 -21.05 5.68
N GLU A 92 9.36 -20.56 6.70
CA GLU A 92 8.73 -20.29 7.99
C GLU A 92 7.67 -19.17 7.86
N PRO A 93 6.56 -19.24 8.61
CA PRO A 93 5.51 -18.23 8.60
C PRO A 93 6.03 -16.81 8.87
N HIS A 94 5.75 -15.88 7.95
CA HIS A 94 5.99 -14.45 8.16
C HIS A 94 5.07 -13.58 7.29
N VAL A 95 5.13 -12.28 7.55
CA VAL A 95 4.42 -11.25 6.78
C VAL A 95 5.36 -10.71 5.71
N CYS A 96 4.85 -10.51 4.50
CA CYS A 96 5.56 -9.83 3.42
C CYS A 96 5.28 -8.34 3.43
N TYR A 97 3.99 -8.00 3.46
CA TYR A 97 3.52 -6.62 3.42
C TYR A 97 2.31 -6.43 4.32
N ALA A 98 2.22 -5.26 4.92
CA ALA A 98 0.97 -4.73 5.46
C ALA A 98 0.41 -3.71 4.47
N GLN A 99 -0.71 -4.06 3.86
CA GLN A 99 -1.31 -3.31 2.77
C GLN A 99 -2.59 -2.61 3.25
N PRO A 100 -2.52 -1.33 3.65
CA PRO A 100 -3.68 -0.43 3.58
C PRO A 100 -3.96 -0.09 2.12
N SER A 101 -4.91 0.81 1.84
CA SER A 101 -5.09 1.39 0.51
C SER A 101 -3.75 1.93 -0.03
N PRO A 102 -3.17 1.32 -1.09
CA PRO A 102 -1.93 1.78 -1.70
C PRO A 102 -2.19 2.81 -2.80
N LEU A 103 -3.45 3.25 -3.00
CA LEU A 103 -3.75 4.31 -3.95
C LEU A 103 -2.94 5.56 -3.63
N PHE A 104 -2.55 6.26 -4.69
CA PHE A 104 -1.71 7.46 -4.63
C PHE A 104 -0.28 7.19 -4.12
N ASP A 105 0.33 6.12 -4.64
CA ASP A 105 1.75 5.78 -4.51
C ASP A 105 2.58 6.39 -5.68
N ASP A 106 3.84 5.99 -5.81
CA ASP A 106 4.73 6.43 -6.90
C ASP A 106 4.27 6.01 -8.30
N ALA A 107 3.43 4.98 -8.39
CA ALA A 107 2.98 4.32 -9.61
C ALA A 107 1.50 4.60 -9.96
N ALA A 108 0.77 5.35 -9.13
CA ALA A 108 -0.66 5.57 -9.29
C ALA A 108 -1.05 6.38 -10.56
N ARG A 109 -0.07 6.93 -11.30
CA ARG A 109 -0.28 7.85 -12.44
C ARG A 109 0.22 7.36 -13.80
N ILE A 110 0.36 6.04 -13.99
CA ILE A 110 0.89 5.39 -15.21
C ILE A 110 0.20 5.80 -16.54
N GLY A 111 -0.96 6.48 -16.51
CA GLY A 111 -1.66 6.98 -17.71
C GLY A 111 -1.72 8.52 -17.86
N SER A 112 -1.11 9.29 -16.96
CA SER A 112 -1.12 10.76 -17.03
C SER A 112 0.08 11.28 -17.84
N HIS A 113 -0.04 12.47 -18.44
CA HIS A 113 1.06 13.16 -19.13
C HIS A 113 2.29 13.46 -18.23
N GLU A 114 2.18 13.15 -16.93
CA GLU A 114 3.16 13.45 -15.88
C GLU A 114 4.01 12.23 -15.47
N GLY A 115 3.67 11.01 -15.90
CA GLY A 115 4.47 9.79 -15.68
C GLY A 115 4.51 9.26 -14.23
N VAL A 116 5.41 8.30 -13.98
CA VAL A 116 5.69 7.73 -12.64
C VAL A 116 6.74 8.56 -11.89
N SER A 117 6.63 8.69 -10.57
CA SER A 117 7.47 9.61 -9.78
C SER A 117 7.84 9.08 -8.39
N PRO A 118 9.12 9.06 -7.98
CA PRO A 118 9.60 8.37 -6.78
C PRO A 118 9.48 9.21 -5.47
N TRP A 119 8.40 9.97 -5.31
CA TRP A 119 8.26 10.95 -4.21
C TRP A 119 7.25 10.56 -3.14
N PHE A 120 6.24 9.78 -3.53
CA PHE A 120 5.08 9.46 -2.72
C PHE A 120 5.37 8.25 -1.83
N ASP A 121 6.10 7.24 -2.27
CA ASP A 121 6.48 6.12 -1.40
C ASP A 121 7.69 6.48 -0.53
N GLY A 122 7.40 6.69 0.74
CA GLY A 122 8.39 7.01 1.75
C GLY A 122 9.15 5.81 2.30
N PRO A 123 10.09 6.07 3.22
CA PRO A 123 10.78 5.05 4.00
C PRO A 123 9.86 3.92 4.50
N GLY A 124 10.20 2.68 4.13
CA GLY A 124 9.46 1.49 4.56
C GLY A 124 8.27 1.11 3.67
N TRP A 125 7.85 1.96 2.74
CA TRP A 125 6.84 1.59 1.75
C TRP A 125 7.47 0.90 0.54
N ASP A 126 6.71 -0.02 -0.03
CA ASP A 126 6.99 -0.56 -1.35
C ASP A 126 6.72 0.50 -2.41
N SER A 127 7.62 0.64 -3.38
CA SER A 127 7.43 1.55 -4.50
C SER A 127 7.23 0.75 -5.77
N GLY A 128 6.24 1.14 -6.57
CA GLY A 128 6.06 0.62 -7.92
C GLY A 128 7.08 1.16 -8.92
N VAL A 129 7.97 2.06 -8.50
CA VAL A 129 8.95 2.76 -9.35
C VAL A 129 10.37 2.31 -9.00
N ILE A 130 11.17 2.05 -10.02
CA ILE A 130 12.60 1.67 -9.86
C ILE A 130 13.46 2.92 -9.87
N ASP A 131 13.24 3.79 -10.85
CA ASP A 131 13.87 5.10 -11.02
C ASP A 131 12.89 6.07 -11.70
N PHE A 132 13.24 7.35 -11.81
CA PHE A 132 12.39 8.38 -12.42
C PHE A 132 11.97 7.97 -13.84
N GLY A 133 10.67 7.82 -14.06
CA GLY A 133 10.10 7.36 -15.34
C GLY A 133 10.15 5.85 -15.57
N GLU A 134 10.75 5.06 -14.68
CA GLU A 134 10.87 3.61 -14.80
C GLU A 134 9.90 2.87 -13.86
N TYR A 135 8.85 2.30 -14.44
CA TYR A 135 7.86 1.49 -13.72
C TYR A 135 8.33 0.03 -13.57
N ARG A 136 8.17 -0.52 -12.38
CA ARG A 136 8.55 -1.90 -12.04
C ARG A 136 7.65 -2.97 -12.67
N GLY A 137 6.53 -2.58 -13.26
CA GLY A 137 5.56 -3.50 -13.89
C GLY A 137 4.37 -3.88 -13.00
N TYR A 138 4.40 -3.55 -11.70
CA TYR A 138 3.26 -3.68 -10.78
C TYR A 138 3.34 -2.61 -9.68
N PRO A 139 2.19 -2.16 -9.15
CA PRO A 139 2.13 -1.05 -8.20
C PRO A 139 2.65 -1.43 -6.80
N SER A 140 2.64 -0.47 -5.86
CA SER A 140 3.02 -0.72 -4.47
C SER A 140 2.20 -1.82 -3.82
N LYS A 141 2.88 -2.71 -3.09
CA LYS A 141 2.25 -3.70 -2.21
C LYS A 141 1.94 -3.16 -0.81
N GLY A 142 2.29 -1.91 -0.48
CA GLY A 142 2.08 -1.28 0.83
C GLY A 142 3.33 -1.26 1.71
N PHE A 143 3.16 -1.30 3.03
CA PHE A 143 4.26 -1.25 3.98
C PHE A 143 5.07 -2.56 3.97
N LYS A 144 6.39 -2.47 3.80
CA LYS A 144 7.32 -3.61 3.83
C LYS A 144 7.52 -4.10 5.25
N PHE A 145 7.31 -5.39 5.47
CA PHE A 145 7.62 -6.02 6.75
C PHE A 145 9.14 -6.23 6.91
N TYR A 146 9.64 -5.94 8.11
CA TYR A 146 11.05 -6.20 8.46
C TYR A 146 11.21 -7.15 9.65
N ASN A 147 10.40 -7.00 10.71
CA ASN A 147 10.48 -7.83 11.90
C ASN A 147 9.13 -7.93 12.61
N ALA A 148 8.80 -9.11 13.15
CA ALA A 148 7.57 -9.38 13.86
C ALA A 148 7.42 -8.61 15.17
N ARG A 149 8.52 -8.20 15.83
CA ARG A 149 8.54 -7.49 17.12
C ARG A 149 9.07 -6.07 16.97
N ASN A 150 8.37 -5.26 16.20
CA ASN A 150 8.83 -3.94 15.80
C ASN A 150 7.71 -2.94 16.08
N SER A 151 7.55 -2.50 17.33
CA SER A 151 6.56 -1.48 17.67
C SER A 151 6.93 -0.72 18.95
N GLY A 152 6.43 0.52 19.07
CA GLY A 152 6.38 1.24 20.34
C GLY A 152 7.44 2.32 20.58
N ASN A 153 8.43 2.48 19.71
CA ASN A 153 9.34 3.63 19.77
C ASN A 153 9.26 4.47 18.49
N TYR A 154 8.54 5.57 18.53
CA TYR A 154 8.30 6.43 17.37
C TYR A 154 9.20 7.67 17.34
N ASP A 155 10.11 7.83 18.30
CA ASP A 155 10.96 9.01 18.39
C ASP A 155 12.10 8.97 17.35
N GLY A 156 12.29 10.09 16.65
CA GLY A 156 13.26 10.28 15.56
C GLY A 156 12.77 9.75 14.22
N LYS A 157 13.19 10.40 13.13
CA LYS A 157 12.84 10.03 11.74
C LYS A 157 13.16 8.58 11.39
N ASN A 158 14.19 7.99 11.98
CA ASN A 158 14.59 6.60 11.71
C ASN A 158 13.64 5.56 12.32
N SER A 159 12.72 5.98 13.20
CA SER A 159 11.76 5.07 13.82
C SER A 159 10.82 4.41 12.80
N VAL A 160 10.64 5.01 11.62
CA VAL A 160 9.85 4.45 10.50
C VAL A 160 10.40 3.11 9.98
N TYR A 161 11.68 2.80 10.22
CA TYR A 161 12.30 1.51 9.86
C TYR A 161 12.22 0.48 10.99
N THR A 162 11.90 0.92 12.21
CA THR A 162 11.89 0.10 13.43
C THR A 162 10.50 0.01 14.05
N ASN A 163 9.45 0.28 13.28
CA ASN A 163 8.08 0.04 13.70
C ASN A 163 7.26 -0.50 12.53
N ASN A 164 6.30 -1.34 12.86
CA ASN A 164 5.34 -1.87 11.91
C ASN A 164 4.13 -0.93 11.80
N PHE A 165 3.60 -0.83 10.58
CA PHE A 165 2.28 -0.24 10.33
C PHE A 165 1.17 -1.05 11.02
N PRO A 166 0.09 -0.43 11.50
CA PRO A 166 -0.13 1.01 11.63
C PRO A 166 0.33 1.59 12.97
N SER A 167 0.58 2.91 12.99
CA SER A 167 0.73 3.70 14.23
C SER A 167 -0.49 4.57 14.53
N THR A 168 -1.33 4.81 13.53
CA THR A 168 -2.57 5.58 13.62
C THR A 168 -3.78 4.70 13.35
N GLY A 169 -4.96 5.06 13.86
CA GLY A 169 -6.17 4.29 13.60
C GLY A 169 -7.46 5.11 13.69
N SER A 170 -8.49 4.61 13.03
CA SER A 170 -9.86 5.10 13.11
C SER A 170 -10.79 3.90 12.96
N ASN A 171 -12.02 4.02 13.47
CA ASN A 171 -13.01 2.96 13.37
C ASN A 171 -13.31 2.64 11.88
N GLY A 172 -13.42 1.35 11.56
CA GLY A 172 -13.78 0.86 10.22
C GLY A 172 -12.61 0.81 9.23
N LEU A 173 -11.43 1.34 9.58
CA LEU A 173 -10.24 1.17 8.76
C LEU A 173 -9.75 -0.27 8.82
N TYR A 174 -9.23 -0.78 7.72
CA TYR A 174 -8.68 -2.13 7.65
C TYR A 174 -7.46 -2.20 6.74
N PHE A 175 -6.66 -3.22 6.93
CA PHE A 175 -5.53 -3.50 6.06
C PHE A 175 -5.39 -5.00 5.87
N TYR A 176 -4.62 -5.39 4.86
CA TYR A 176 -4.31 -6.77 4.58
C TYR A 176 -2.89 -7.10 5.03
N LEU A 177 -2.68 -8.25 5.64
CA LEU A 177 -1.35 -8.87 5.71
C LEU A 177 -1.21 -9.85 4.56
N LEU A 178 -0.25 -9.59 3.67
CA LEU A 178 0.20 -10.53 2.66
C LEU A 178 1.21 -11.47 3.35
N LEU A 179 0.96 -12.77 3.29
CA LEU A 179 1.64 -13.77 4.12
C LEU A 179 2.45 -14.74 3.26
N ALA A 180 3.57 -15.21 3.81
CA ALA A 180 4.35 -16.32 3.27
C ALA A 180 4.49 -17.43 4.33
N GLY A 181 4.47 -18.68 3.88
CA GLY A 181 4.60 -19.86 4.77
C GLY A 181 3.39 -20.16 5.67
N ILE A 182 2.32 -19.35 5.63
CA ILE A 182 1.10 -19.55 6.42
C ILE A 182 -0.12 -18.97 5.70
N SER A 183 -1.28 -19.63 5.82
CA SER A 183 -2.54 -19.10 5.26
C SER A 183 -3.26 -18.16 6.24
N PRO A 184 -4.05 -17.20 5.74
CA PRO A 184 -4.91 -16.36 6.59
C PRO A 184 -5.80 -17.17 7.54
N GLU A 185 -6.35 -18.31 7.09
CA GLU A 185 -7.19 -19.19 7.91
C GLU A 185 -6.42 -19.77 9.09
N ALA A 186 -5.16 -20.18 8.88
CA ALA A 186 -4.32 -20.71 9.94
C ALA A 186 -4.02 -19.63 11.00
N VAL A 187 -3.78 -18.39 10.57
CA VAL A 187 -3.61 -17.25 11.49
C VAL A 187 -4.89 -17.00 12.29
N ILE A 188 -6.06 -16.98 11.64
CA ILE A 188 -7.35 -16.83 12.34
C ILE A 188 -7.57 -17.98 13.33
N ALA A 189 -7.27 -19.22 12.94
CA ALA A 189 -7.39 -20.39 13.81
C ALA A 189 -6.40 -20.39 14.99
N ALA A 190 -5.29 -19.65 14.89
CA ALA A 190 -4.32 -19.46 15.96
C ALA A 190 -4.71 -18.34 16.95
N ASN A 191 -5.34 -17.28 16.46
CA ASN A 191 -5.59 -16.06 17.24
C ASN A 191 -7.05 -15.85 17.66
N GLY A 192 -7.99 -16.45 16.95
CA GLY A 192 -9.41 -16.10 16.98
C GLY A 192 -9.75 -14.99 15.98
N SER A 193 -11.05 -14.82 15.70
CA SER A 193 -11.55 -13.79 14.79
C SER A 193 -11.68 -12.39 15.43
N SER A 194 -11.58 -12.29 16.76
CA SER A 194 -11.57 -11.02 17.48
C SER A 194 -10.39 -10.96 18.44
N ILE A 195 -9.56 -9.94 18.29
CA ILE A 195 -8.32 -9.76 19.06
C ILE A 195 -8.42 -8.49 19.91
N SER A 196 -8.10 -8.62 21.18
CA SER A 196 -7.90 -7.49 22.09
C SER A 196 -6.41 -7.12 22.17
N ALA A 197 -6.13 -5.86 22.49
CA ALA A 197 -4.77 -5.40 22.70
C ALA A 197 -4.10 -6.17 23.85
N VAL A 198 -2.80 -6.43 23.74
CA VAL A 198 -1.99 -6.99 24.83
C VAL A 198 -1.53 -5.94 25.85
N GLU A 199 -1.66 -4.67 25.50
CA GLU A 199 -1.35 -3.49 26.31
C GLU A 199 -2.28 -2.34 25.90
N GLY A 200 -2.81 -1.57 26.85
CA GLY A 200 -3.78 -0.49 26.62
C GLY A 200 -5.19 -1.01 26.28
N GLY A 201 -5.93 -0.24 25.48
CA GLY A 201 -7.03 -0.76 24.67
C GLY A 201 -8.45 -0.31 25.02
N ASN A 202 -9.08 0.37 24.06
CA ASN A 202 -10.53 0.37 23.83
C ASN A 202 -10.85 -0.01 22.37
N VAL A 203 -9.85 -0.57 21.67
CA VAL A 203 -9.89 -0.99 20.27
C VAL A 203 -9.79 -2.50 20.22
N ARG A 204 -10.56 -3.12 19.32
CA ARG A 204 -10.50 -4.54 18.98
C ARG A 204 -10.21 -4.71 17.51
N LEU A 205 -9.47 -5.75 17.16
CA LEU A 205 -9.28 -6.16 15.77
C LEU A 205 -10.30 -7.24 15.41
N SER A 206 -10.88 -7.14 14.23
CA SER A 206 -11.60 -8.25 13.60
C SER A 206 -10.73 -8.86 12.52
N LEU A 207 -10.48 -10.16 12.60
CA LEU A 207 -9.74 -10.91 11.59
C LEU A 207 -10.70 -11.66 10.66
N SER A 208 -10.47 -11.52 9.36
CA SER A 208 -11.15 -12.32 8.35
C SER A 208 -10.23 -12.61 7.18
N THR A 209 -10.63 -13.54 6.32
CA THR A 209 -9.98 -13.73 5.02
C THR A 209 -10.51 -12.69 4.04
N GLY A 210 -9.67 -12.23 3.12
CA GLY A 210 -10.10 -11.38 2.02
C GLY A 210 -9.20 -11.52 0.79
N ILE A 211 -9.60 -10.86 -0.28
CA ILE A 211 -8.77 -10.69 -1.47
C ILE A 211 -8.34 -9.22 -1.51
N THR A 212 -7.06 -8.95 -1.72
CA THR A 212 -6.57 -7.59 -1.94
C THR A 212 -7.24 -7.02 -3.19
N GLY A 213 -7.83 -5.85 -3.07
CA GLY A 213 -8.62 -5.26 -4.14
C GLY A 213 -9.03 -3.86 -3.73
N TRP A 214 -8.22 -2.89 -4.10
CA TRP A 214 -8.47 -1.49 -3.81
C TRP A 214 -9.12 -0.85 -5.03
N GLU A 215 -10.40 -0.50 -4.88
CA GLU A 215 -11.17 0.13 -5.93
C GLU A 215 -10.70 1.58 -6.10
N HIS A 216 -10.42 1.97 -7.33
CA HIS A 216 -10.04 3.34 -7.65
C HIS A 216 -10.66 3.77 -8.96
N GLN A 217 -11.22 4.97 -8.98
CA GLN A 217 -11.67 5.62 -10.20
C GLN A 217 -10.79 6.85 -10.40
N LEU A 218 -9.74 6.73 -11.23
CA LEU A 218 -8.95 7.90 -11.62
C LEU A 218 -9.83 8.77 -12.53
N ARG A 219 -10.48 9.79 -11.97
CA ARG A 219 -11.24 10.77 -12.76
C ARG A 219 -10.29 11.57 -13.66
N GLY A 220 -10.62 11.66 -14.94
CA GLY A 220 -9.95 12.57 -15.87
C GLY A 220 -8.81 11.98 -16.70
N LEU A 221 -8.54 10.67 -16.61
CA LEU A 221 -7.61 9.99 -17.52
C LEU A 221 -8.38 9.27 -18.65
N ILE A 222 -7.85 9.38 -19.87
CA ILE A 222 -8.25 8.54 -21.00
C ILE A 222 -8.16 7.08 -20.54
N SER A 223 -9.20 6.30 -20.84
CA SER A 223 -9.39 4.86 -20.61
C SER A 223 -8.09 4.05 -20.38
N VAL A 224 -7.50 4.15 -19.19
CA VAL A 224 -6.34 3.33 -18.79
C VAL A 224 -6.75 1.87 -18.69
N SER A 225 -8.06 1.59 -18.59
CA SER A 225 -8.63 0.25 -18.65
C SER A 225 -8.44 -0.46 -19.99
N ASP A 226 -8.30 0.26 -21.11
CA ASP A 226 -8.12 -0.37 -22.42
C ASP A 226 -6.63 -0.71 -22.71
N GLU A 227 -5.69 0.07 -22.15
CA GLU A 227 -4.24 -0.12 -22.36
C GLU A 227 -3.56 -0.89 -21.22
N TYR A 228 -4.02 -0.75 -19.98
CA TYR A 228 -3.49 -1.41 -18.79
C TYR A 228 -4.60 -1.97 -17.87
N PRO A 229 -5.37 -2.97 -18.33
CA PRO A 229 -6.50 -3.55 -17.59
C PRO A 229 -6.13 -4.14 -16.22
N TYR A 230 -4.86 -4.47 -16.00
CA TYR A 230 -4.34 -4.97 -14.72
C TYR A 230 -4.25 -3.91 -13.61
N LEU A 231 -4.52 -2.64 -13.92
CA LEU A 231 -4.59 -1.58 -12.92
C LEU A 231 -5.94 -1.52 -12.22
N TYR A 232 -7.01 -2.18 -12.71
CA TYR A 232 -8.32 -2.18 -12.06
C TYR A 232 -8.82 -3.61 -11.74
N PRO A 233 -8.82 -4.05 -10.47
CA PRO A 233 -8.46 -3.32 -9.25
C PRO A 233 -6.97 -2.99 -9.16
N TYR A 234 -6.61 -2.02 -8.31
CA TYR A 234 -5.22 -1.57 -8.19
C TYR A 234 -4.32 -2.64 -7.58
N GLY A 235 -3.42 -3.18 -8.40
CA GLY A 235 -2.53 -4.29 -8.05
C GLY A 235 -3.14 -5.67 -8.28
N VAL A 236 -2.30 -6.70 -8.26
CA VAL A 236 -2.76 -8.08 -8.47
C VAL A 236 -3.56 -8.56 -7.24
N PRO A 237 -4.80 -9.05 -7.43
CA PRO A 237 -5.60 -9.59 -6.34
C PRO A 237 -4.94 -10.81 -5.68
N GLN A 238 -4.80 -10.77 -4.36
CA GLN A 238 -4.12 -11.79 -3.56
C GLN A 238 -4.95 -12.16 -2.35
N LYS A 239 -4.99 -13.45 -2.03
CA LYS A 239 -5.61 -13.91 -0.80
C LYS A 239 -4.77 -13.46 0.40
N ALA A 240 -5.40 -12.74 1.33
CA ALA A 240 -4.72 -12.11 2.44
C ALA A 240 -5.54 -12.15 3.74
N LEU A 241 -4.88 -11.89 4.86
CA LEU A 241 -5.53 -11.72 6.15
C LEU A 241 -6.01 -10.27 6.28
N LYS A 242 -7.33 -10.05 6.29
CA LYS A 242 -7.92 -8.75 6.55
C LYS A 242 -7.97 -8.48 8.05
N ILE A 243 -7.48 -7.32 8.45
CA ILE A 243 -7.48 -6.84 9.83
C ILE A 243 -8.27 -5.53 9.89
N THR A 244 -9.46 -5.57 10.48
CA THR A 244 -10.32 -4.37 10.65
C THR A 244 -10.19 -3.82 12.07
N LEU A 245 -10.02 -2.50 12.18
CA LEU A 245 -9.99 -1.77 13.43
C LEU A 245 -11.41 -1.41 13.88
N ASN A 246 -11.82 -1.91 15.05
CA ASN A 246 -13.09 -1.58 15.68
C ASN A 246 -12.80 -0.82 16.96
N GLY A 247 -13.26 0.41 17.06
CA GLY A 247 -12.94 1.24 18.21
C GLY A 247 -13.92 2.38 18.40
N PRO A 248 -13.58 3.31 19.29
CA PRO A 248 -14.46 4.42 19.59
C PRO A 248 -14.68 5.31 18.38
N ARG A 249 -15.92 5.77 18.18
CA ARG A 249 -16.33 6.73 17.14
C ARG A 249 -17.25 7.79 17.73
N ALA A 250 -17.68 8.74 16.93
CA ALA A 250 -18.49 9.88 17.39
C ALA A 250 -19.77 9.45 18.14
N THR A 251 -20.35 8.31 17.75
CA THR A 251 -21.57 7.73 18.35
C THR A 251 -21.32 6.76 19.50
N SER A 252 -20.06 6.43 19.83
CA SER A 252 -19.75 5.51 20.93
C SER A 252 -20.07 6.11 22.28
N ASN A 253 -20.56 5.30 23.23
CA ASN A 253 -20.74 5.73 24.62
C ASN A 253 -19.40 6.01 25.29
N ASP A 254 -18.46 5.06 25.20
CA ASP A 254 -17.07 5.25 25.60
C ASP A 254 -16.24 5.69 24.39
N LYS A 255 -15.64 6.87 24.50
CA LYS A 255 -14.77 7.47 23.47
C LYS A 255 -13.30 7.47 23.86
N ASN A 256 -12.96 6.93 25.03
CA ASN A 256 -11.59 6.94 25.50
C ASN A 256 -10.71 6.08 24.59
N PHE A 257 -9.47 6.54 24.39
CA PHE A 257 -8.44 5.78 23.73
C PHE A 257 -7.18 5.82 24.58
N SER A 258 -6.47 4.70 24.60
CA SER A 258 -5.11 4.60 25.11
C SER A 258 -4.24 3.90 24.07
N PRO A 259 -2.96 4.28 23.93
CA PRO A 259 -2.05 3.59 23.02
C PRO A 259 -2.10 2.08 23.23
N SER A 260 -2.30 1.35 22.13
CA SER A 260 -2.70 -0.06 22.17
C SER A 260 -1.77 -0.94 21.35
N THR A 261 -1.13 -1.92 21.98
CA THR A 261 -0.25 -2.88 21.30
C THR A 261 -1.03 -4.14 20.94
N PHE A 262 -0.94 -4.60 19.70
CA PHE A 262 -1.56 -5.84 19.23
C PHE A 262 -0.49 -6.84 18.79
N ARG A 263 -0.74 -8.12 19.05
CA ARG A 263 0.12 -9.23 18.62
C ARG A 263 -0.73 -10.31 17.94
N LEU A 264 -0.31 -10.69 16.75
CA LEU A 264 -0.79 -11.86 16.04
C LEU A 264 0.29 -12.94 16.10
N TYR A 265 -0.14 -14.20 16.20
CA TYR A 265 0.73 -15.36 16.33
C TYR A 265 0.54 -16.32 15.16
N ALA A 266 1.60 -17.02 14.78
CA ALA A 266 1.55 -18.06 13.75
C ALA A 266 1.03 -19.40 14.29
N ASP A 267 0.99 -19.57 15.62
CA ASP A 267 0.61 -20.80 16.30
C ASP A 267 -0.35 -20.57 17.48
N ARG A 268 -1.18 -21.57 17.79
CA ARG A 268 -2.12 -21.54 18.93
C ARG A 268 -1.44 -21.44 20.29
N GLY A 269 -0.21 -21.96 20.40
CA GLY A 269 0.59 -21.87 21.62
C GLY A 269 1.11 -20.47 21.89
N LYS A 270 0.93 -19.52 20.94
CA LYS A 270 1.41 -18.14 21.00
C LYS A 270 2.93 -18.05 21.20
N SER A 271 3.66 -19.02 20.68
CA SER A 271 5.12 -19.09 20.79
C SER A 271 5.84 -18.30 19.69
N LYS A 272 5.22 -18.17 18.52
CA LYS A 272 5.75 -17.46 17.35
C LYS A 272 4.90 -16.22 17.05
N ILE A 273 5.42 -15.04 17.36
CA ILE A 273 4.79 -13.77 16.95
C ILE A 273 4.94 -13.64 15.44
N LEU A 274 3.81 -13.45 14.76
CA LEU A 274 3.74 -13.22 13.32
C LEU A 274 3.81 -11.73 12.99
N TYR A 275 3.09 -10.91 13.76
CA TYR A 275 3.02 -9.47 13.54
C TYR A 275 2.68 -8.74 14.84
N GLU A 276 3.39 -7.67 15.13
CA GLU A 276 3.12 -6.75 16.24
C GLU A 276 3.08 -5.32 15.72
N PHE A 277 2.09 -4.54 16.15
CA PHE A 277 2.01 -3.11 15.90
C PHE A 277 1.41 -2.40 17.11
N LYS A 278 1.67 -1.09 17.23
CA LYS A 278 1.14 -0.25 18.30
C LYS A 278 0.41 0.96 17.74
N LEU A 279 -0.88 1.06 18.02
CA LEU A 279 -1.65 2.27 17.75
C LEU A 279 -1.28 3.32 18.80
N MET A 280 -0.75 4.45 18.36
CA MET A 280 -0.37 5.58 19.19
C MET A 280 -1.40 6.70 19.17
N ARG A 281 -2.11 6.86 18.05
CA ARG A 281 -3.12 7.91 17.87
C ARG A 281 -4.41 7.34 17.30
N TRP A 282 -5.54 7.76 17.85
CA TRP A 282 -6.87 7.39 17.39
C TRP A 282 -7.69 8.59 16.97
N TYR A 283 -8.33 8.49 15.82
CA TYR A 283 -9.03 9.59 15.17
C TYR A 283 -10.53 9.34 15.19
N ILE A 284 -11.27 10.41 15.48
CA ILE A 284 -12.73 10.45 15.37
C ILE A 284 -13.07 11.63 14.46
N PRO A 285 -13.29 11.40 13.14
CA PRO A 285 -13.88 12.42 12.29
C PRO A 285 -15.34 12.69 12.73
N THR A 286 -15.79 13.93 12.54
CA THR A 286 -17.15 14.35 12.92
C THR A 286 -17.92 14.85 11.71
N HIS A 287 -19.21 15.11 11.90
CA HIS A 287 -20.06 15.78 10.90
C HIS A 287 -20.25 17.28 11.20
N ILE A 288 -19.53 17.83 12.18
CA ILE A 288 -19.57 19.26 12.49
C ILE A 288 -18.86 19.99 11.35
N VAL A 289 -19.55 20.97 10.76
CA VAL A 289 -19.10 21.71 9.57
C VAL A 289 -19.14 23.20 9.80
N TYR A 290 -18.13 23.90 9.29
CA TYR A 290 -18.09 25.35 9.19
C TYR A 290 -18.17 25.73 7.71
N GLN A 291 -19.33 26.24 7.30
CA GLN A 291 -19.63 26.56 5.90
C GLN A 291 -19.18 27.98 5.55
N ASN A 292 -18.68 28.19 4.32
CA ASN A 292 -18.68 29.45 3.55
C ASN A 292 -18.19 30.74 4.24
N VAL A 293 -17.43 30.64 5.33
CA VAL A 293 -17.03 31.83 6.10
C VAL A 293 -15.55 31.78 6.54
N ILE A 294 -14.77 30.73 6.26
CA ILE A 294 -13.39 30.70 6.79
C ILE A 294 -12.44 31.55 5.93
N THR A 295 -12.08 32.71 6.46
CA THR A 295 -11.08 33.62 5.89
C THR A 295 -9.85 33.67 6.79
N LYS A 296 -8.79 34.36 6.34
CA LYS A 296 -7.58 34.56 7.16
C LYS A 296 -7.89 35.25 8.49
N GLU A 297 -8.91 36.11 8.53
CA GLU A 297 -9.26 36.93 9.68
C GLU A 297 -10.00 36.15 10.77
N ASN A 298 -10.76 35.11 10.41
CA ASN A 298 -11.65 34.41 11.34
C ASN A 298 -11.34 32.91 11.53
N ILE A 299 -10.34 32.38 10.83
CA ILE A 299 -9.90 30.98 10.95
C ILE A 299 -9.61 30.58 12.40
N SER A 300 -8.99 31.46 13.19
CA SER A 300 -8.68 31.20 14.60
C SER A 300 -9.94 30.99 15.46
N MET A 301 -11.03 31.67 15.15
CA MET A 301 -12.32 31.47 15.83
C MET A 301 -12.88 30.07 15.53
N TYR A 302 -12.82 29.61 14.28
CA TYR A 302 -13.30 28.28 13.91
C TYR A 302 -12.41 27.17 14.43
N GLN A 303 -11.09 27.38 14.48
CA GLN A 303 -10.13 26.49 15.14
C GLN A 303 -10.43 26.35 16.63
N ALA A 304 -10.71 27.47 17.32
CA ALA A 304 -11.09 27.44 18.73
C ALA A 304 -12.41 26.68 18.97
N LYS A 305 -13.42 26.87 18.11
CA LYS A 305 -14.67 26.11 18.17
C LYS A 305 -14.43 24.62 17.94
N GLY A 306 -13.66 24.25 16.92
CA GLY A 306 -13.33 22.84 16.67
C GLY A 306 -12.55 22.20 17.82
N GLN A 307 -11.64 22.96 18.44
CA GLN A 307 -10.91 22.53 19.63
C GLN A 307 -11.84 22.26 20.82
N GLU A 308 -12.85 23.12 21.05
CA GLU A 308 -13.85 22.92 22.09
C GLU A 308 -14.69 21.66 21.83
N GLU A 309 -15.15 21.45 20.59
CA GLU A 309 -15.90 20.24 20.22
C GLU A 309 -15.10 18.96 20.45
N CYS A 310 -13.80 18.97 20.10
CA CYS A 310 -12.94 17.82 20.34
C CYS A 310 -12.71 17.55 21.83
N GLN A 311 -12.57 18.59 22.65
CA GLN A 311 -12.45 18.44 24.11
C GLN A 311 -13.69 17.80 24.75
N ARG A 312 -14.87 17.95 24.14
CA ARG A 312 -16.11 17.30 24.60
C ARG A 312 -16.15 15.79 24.33
N LEU A 313 -15.32 15.27 23.43
CA LEU A 313 -15.27 13.81 23.18
C LEU A 313 -14.67 13.04 24.35
N GLY A 314 -13.82 13.68 25.15
CA GLY A 314 -13.19 13.05 26.31
C GLY A 314 -11.86 13.69 26.66
N LYS A 315 -11.26 13.22 27.75
CA LYS A 315 -10.01 13.78 28.27
C LYS A 315 -8.88 13.63 27.25
N GLY A 316 -8.31 14.77 26.86
CA GLY A 316 -7.11 14.84 26.03
C GLY A 316 -7.34 14.85 24.52
N TYR A 317 -8.59 14.66 24.05
CA TYR A 317 -8.89 14.88 22.64
C TYR A 317 -8.68 16.34 22.26
N ARG A 318 -8.12 16.54 21.08
CA ARG A 318 -7.89 17.87 20.50
C ARG A 318 -8.23 17.88 19.01
N LEU A 319 -8.42 19.08 18.48
CA LEU A 319 -8.53 19.26 17.04
C LEU A 319 -7.22 18.79 16.39
N THR A 320 -7.35 18.14 15.24
CA THR A 320 -6.21 17.61 14.50
C THR A 320 -5.31 18.72 13.99
N GLU A 321 -4.00 18.56 14.16
CA GLU A 321 -3.01 19.40 13.51
C GLU A 321 -2.75 18.90 12.09
N MET A 322 -2.10 19.71 11.27
CA MET A 322 -1.70 19.33 9.91
C MET A 322 -0.96 17.98 9.89
N ASN A 323 0.06 17.81 10.74
CA ASN A 323 0.84 16.57 10.84
C ASN A 323 0.08 15.43 11.56
N ASP A 324 -1.12 15.65 12.08
CA ASP A 324 -1.98 14.54 12.46
C ASP A 324 -2.72 13.96 11.26
N LEU A 325 -2.99 14.78 10.24
CA LEU A 325 -3.74 14.36 9.06
C LEU A 325 -2.81 13.98 7.91
N THR A 326 -1.82 14.82 7.60
CA THR A 326 -0.95 14.68 6.43
C THR A 326 0.49 15.14 6.68
N HIS A 327 1.39 14.64 5.85
CA HIS A 327 2.69 15.21 5.53
C HIS A 327 2.71 15.39 4.01
N ASP A 328 2.32 16.60 3.61
CA ASP A 328 2.12 17.00 2.22
C ASP A 328 3.47 17.41 1.60
N ILE A 329 3.91 16.68 0.59
CA ILE A 329 5.18 16.89 -0.12
C ILE A 329 5.21 18.28 -0.77
N PHE A 330 4.09 18.71 -1.36
CA PHE A 330 3.99 20.04 -1.96
C PHE A 330 4.12 21.11 -0.88
N TRP A 331 3.37 20.99 0.23
CA TRP A 331 3.46 21.93 1.34
C TRP A 331 4.88 22.03 1.91
N GLU A 332 5.51 20.89 2.18
CA GLU A 332 6.87 20.83 2.69
C GLU A 332 7.87 21.42 1.69
N SER A 333 7.66 21.18 0.38
CA SER A 333 8.46 21.84 -0.65
C SER A 333 8.26 23.36 -0.60
N VAL A 334 7.05 23.92 -0.76
CA VAL A 334 6.85 25.37 -0.81
C VAL A 334 7.26 26.11 0.47
N ALA A 335 7.19 25.46 1.64
CA ALA A 335 7.65 26.02 2.90
C ALA A 335 9.18 26.25 2.95
N HIS A 336 9.96 25.47 2.20
CA HIS A 336 11.42 25.55 2.16
C HIS A 336 11.94 26.42 0.99
N TRP A 337 11.06 26.91 0.11
CA TRP A 337 11.43 27.61 -1.13
C TRP A 337 11.37 29.14 -0.99
N GLY A 338 12.46 29.73 -0.50
CA GLY A 338 12.78 31.16 -0.71
C GLY A 338 13.40 31.49 -2.07
N GLY A 339 13.59 30.49 -2.94
CA GLY A 339 14.22 30.59 -4.25
C GLY A 339 14.39 29.19 -4.84
N THR A 340 14.26 29.04 -6.15
CA THR A 340 14.21 27.75 -6.86
C THR A 340 15.52 26.95 -6.78
N PRO A 341 15.56 25.74 -6.19
CA PRO A 341 16.62 24.76 -6.45
C PRO A 341 16.32 24.00 -7.76
N SER A 342 17.33 23.88 -8.61
CA SER A 342 17.30 23.28 -9.96
C SER A 342 17.02 21.77 -10.03
N ASN A 343 16.70 21.10 -8.92
CA ASN A 343 16.57 19.64 -8.85
C ASN A 343 15.15 19.13 -8.57
N TYR A 344 14.16 20.04 -8.46
CA TYR A 344 12.75 19.66 -8.45
C TYR A 344 12.11 20.24 -9.72
N PRO A 345 11.33 19.45 -10.47
CA PRO A 345 10.64 19.96 -11.63
C PRO A 345 9.70 21.12 -11.23
N ASN A 346 9.53 22.06 -12.17
CA ASN A 346 8.70 23.26 -12.03
C ASN A 346 7.34 22.97 -11.35
N PRO A 347 6.70 23.97 -10.72
CA PRO A 347 5.43 23.85 -9.99
C PRO A 347 4.21 23.66 -10.91
N ILE A 348 4.34 22.78 -11.89
CA ILE A 348 3.26 22.32 -12.76
C ILE A 348 2.38 21.41 -11.89
N ILE A 349 1.32 22.01 -11.35
CA ILE A 349 0.00 21.40 -11.13
C ILE A 349 0.06 20.01 -10.47
N MET A 350 0.49 19.94 -9.21
CA MET A 350 0.24 18.74 -8.39
C MET A 350 -1.21 18.80 -7.89
N THR A 351 -2.16 18.17 -8.59
CA THR A 351 -3.60 18.33 -8.26
C THR A 351 -4.28 17.14 -7.59
N ASP A 352 -3.69 15.94 -7.49
CA ASP A 352 -4.49 14.77 -7.05
C ASP A 352 -3.84 13.85 -6.00
N THR A 353 -2.54 14.00 -5.67
CA THR A 353 -1.94 13.39 -4.47
C THR A 353 -0.76 14.20 -3.95
N ASN A 354 -0.75 14.40 -2.64
CA ASN A 354 0.24 15.21 -1.94
C ASN A 354 0.82 14.49 -0.72
N ALA A 355 0.10 13.51 -0.14
CA ALA A 355 0.59 12.80 1.03
C ALA A 355 1.64 11.74 0.68
N ARG A 356 2.81 11.87 1.29
CA ARG A 356 3.84 10.83 1.25
C ARG A 356 3.38 9.58 2.02
N ARG A 357 3.34 8.41 1.40
CA ARG A 357 3.11 7.11 2.05
C ARG A 357 4.24 6.83 3.04
N GLN A 358 3.99 6.99 4.33
CA GLN A 358 5.00 6.80 5.38
C GLN A 358 4.38 6.64 6.77
N LEU A 359 5.12 6.00 7.68
CA LEU A 359 4.71 5.81 9.07
C LEU A 359 4.92 7.12 9.82
N SER A 360 4.08 7.36 10.82
CA SER A 360 4.25 8.48 11.73
C SER A 360 5.46 8.30 12.63
N TYR A 361 6.16 9.38 12.89
CA TYR A 361 7.26 9.45 13.84
C TYR A 361 7.20 10.76 14.62
N ARG A 362 8.01 10.90 15.67
CA ARG A 362 8.11 12.10 16.48
C ARG A 362 9.45 12.78 16.29
N GLU A 363 9.43 14.08 16.11
CA GLU A 363 10.62 14.93 16.09
C GLU A 363 10.38 16.10 17.04
N ASP A 364 11.30 16.32 17.98
CA ASP A 364 11.17 17.33 19.05
C ASP A 364 9.82 17.30 19.77
N GLY A 365 9.33 16.09 20.06
CA GLY A 365 8.07 15.85 20.76
C GLY A 365 6.81 16.03 19.90
N LYS A 366 6.93 16.44 18.64
CA LYS A 366 5.81 16.64 17.71
C LYS A 366 5.70 15.48 16.73
N TRP A 367 4.48 15.09 16.40
CA TRP A 367 4.26 14.11 15.35
C TRP A 367 4.56 14.69 13.97
N ILE A 368 5.18 13.88 13.13
CA ILE A 368 5.36 14.06 11.70
C ILE A 368 4.66 12.89 11.02
N SER A 369 4.00 13.16 9.89
CA SER A 369 3.10 12.23 9.20
C SER A 369 1.81 11.95 9.96
N GLY A 370 0.73 11.83 9.20
CA GLY A 370 -0.61 11.66 9.73
C GLY A 370 -1.31 10.41 9.25
N ILE A 371 -2.60 10.33 9.58
CA ILE A 371 -3.43 9.17 9.27
C ILE A 371 -3.50 8.90 7.75
N ILE A 372 -3.55 9.92 6.89
CA ILE A 372 -3.64 9.68 5.44
C ILE A 372 -2.33 9.17 4.83
N ASN A 373 -1.18 9.56 5.39
CA ASN A 373 0.12 9.05 4.97
C ASN A 373 0.28 7.57 5.25
N GLU A 374 -0.36 7.07 6.31
CA GLU A 374 -0.34 5.65 6.64
C GLU A 374 -1.42 4.89 5.86
N TRP A 375 -2.66 5.39 5.86
CA TRP A 375 -3.83 4.62 5.40
C TRP A 375 -4.23 4.87 3.95
N GLY A 376 -3.74 5.95 3.33
CA GLY A 376 -4.13 6.35 1.98
C GLY A 376 -5.50 7.03 2.01
N CYS A 377 -6.10 7.21 0.84
CA CYS A 377 -7.39 7.89 0.68
C CYS A 377 -8.47 7.41 1.67
N LEU A 378 -8.92 8.31 2.53
CA LEU A 378 -9.90 8.03 3.60
C LEU A 378 -11.31 8.51 3.25
N TYR A 379 -11.43 9.46 2.32
CA TYR A 379 -12.73 10.02 1.93
C TYR A 379 -13.66 8.96 1.35
N ASN A 380 -14.68 8.58 2.13
CA ASN A 380 -15.64 7.53 1.81
C ASN A 380 -16.97 8.15 1.37
N ASN A 381 -17.08 8.46 0.09
CA ASN A 381 -18.29 9.00 -0.53
C ASN A 381 -18.46 8.42 -1.94
N SER A 382 -19.70 8.33 -2.43
CA SER A 382 -19.98 7.88 -3.81
C SER A 382 -19.30 8.71 -4.89
N ARG A 383 -18.93 9.96 -4.56
CA ARG A 383 -18.17 10.86 -5.43
C ARG A 383 -16.65 10.74 -5.29
N SER A 384 -16.15 10.07 -4.26
CA SER A 384 -14.72 9.88 -4.04
C SER A 384 -14.10 9.04 -5.14
N ASP A 385 -12.86 9.36 -5.50
CA ASP A 385 -12.05 8.57 -6.42
C ASP A 385 -11.53 7.28 -5.78
N CYS A 386 -11.75 7.11 -4.47
CA CYS A 386 -11.46 5.90 -3.71
C CYS A 386 -12.70 5.42 -2.94
N ARG A 387 -12.97 4.10 -2.96
CA ARG A 387 -14.06 3.47 -2.18
C ARG A 387 -13.55 2.39 -1.24
N ASN A 388 -12.36 2.62 -0.72
CA ASN A 388 -11.54 1.60 -0.09
C ASN A 388 -12.04 1.18 1.30
N TYR A 389 -12.67 2.10 2.03
CA TYR A 389 -13.05 1.90 3.42
C TYR A 389 -14.55 2.19 3.64
N PRO A 390 -15.45 1.35 3.12
CA PRO A 390 -16.89 1.62 3.10
C PRO A 390 -17.51 1.80 4.50
N ASP A 391 -16.92 1.20 5.53
CA ASP A 391 -17.42 1.24 6.91
C ASP A 391 -16.75 2.32 7.77
N ASN A 392 -15.88 3.16 7.19
CA ASN A 392 -15.18 4.20 7.95
C ASN A 392 -16.07 5.43 8.22
N ASP A 393 -15.61 6.27 9.16
CA ASP A 393 -16.29 7.51 9.56
C ASP A 393 -15.86 8.77 8.78
N TRP A 394 -14.95 8.65 7.82
CA TRP A 394 -14.37 9.76 7.05
C TRP A 394 -15.23 10.09 5.83
N LEU A 395 -16.42 10.65 6.08
CA LEU A 395 -17.44 10.86 5.04
C LEU A 395 -17.30 12.17 4.24
N HIS A 396 -16.26 12.96 4.54
CA HIS A 396 -16.06 14.31 3.99
C HIS A 396 -14.67 14.48 3.41
N ASP A 397 -14.52 15.45 2.52
CA ASP A 397 -13.28 15.77 1.81
C ASP A 397 -12.33 16.61 2.67
N TYR A 398 -12.75 17.79 3.12
CA TYR A 398 -11.88 18.75 3.80
C TYR A 398 -12.06 18.79 5.31
N TYR A 399 -10.96 18.63 6.04
CA TYR A 399 -10.92 18.75 7.50
C TYR A 399 -10.05 19.93 7.94
N LEU A 400 -10.63 20.83 8.74
CA LEU A 400 -9.97 21.98 9.36
C LEU A 400 -8.84 21.54 10.29
N ILE A 401 -7.67 22.18 10.17
CA ILE A 401 -6.52 21.95 11.06
C ILE A 401 -6.52 22.94 12.23
N ALA A 402 -5.99 22.53 13.38
CA ALA A 402 -5.98 23.30 14.61
C ALA A 402 -5.09 24.56 14.56
N THR A 403 -3.93 24.48 13.90
CA THR A 403 -3.01 25.62 13.76
C THR A 403 -2.68 25.90 12.30
N SER A 404 -2.81 27.16 11.91
CA SER A 404 -2.40 27.63 10.59
C SER A 404 -0.95 28.09 10.56
N LYS A 405 -0.27 27.78 9.46
CA LYS A 405 1.07 28.28 9.13
C LYS A 405 0.98 29.10 7.86
N THR A 406 1.65 30.25 7.83
CA THR A 406 1.72 31.11 6.64
C THR A 406 3.11 31.03 6.02
N VAL A 407 3.16 30.74 4.72
CA VAL A 407 4.39 30.71 3.93
C VAL A 407 4.30 31.74 2.80
N LYS A 408 5.45 32.35 2.47
CA LYS A 408 5.56 33.32 1.38
C LYS A 408 6.12 32.63 0.15
N VAL A 409 5.32 32.55 -0.91
CA VAL A 409 5.71 31.92 -2.17
C VAL A 409 5.97 32.99 -3.21
N GLY A 410 7.13 32.92 -3.88
CA GLY A 410 7.51 33.81 -4.97
C GLY A 410 7.45 33.12 -6.32
N LEU A 411 6.66 33.65 -7.25
CA LEU A 411 6.70 33.30 -8.68
C LEU A 411 7.07 34.56 -9.46
N GLY A 412 8.37 34.73 -9.75
CA GLY A 412 8.89 35.94 -10.39
C GLY A 412 8.64 37.21 -9.56
N LYS A 413 7.98 38.22 -10.14
CA LYS A 413 7.66 39.49 -9.45
C LYS A 413 6.44 39.43 -8.53
N GLN A 414 5.65 38.35 -8.55
CA GLN A 414 4.49 38.18 -7.68
C GLN A 414 4.87 37.39 -6.43
N ARG A 415 4.60 37.98 -5.26
CA ARG A 415 4.68 37.29 -3.96
C ARG A 415 3.26 37.00 -3.49
N ARG A 416 2.97 35.75 -3.12
CA ARG A 416 1.68 35.32 -2.55
C ARG A 416 1.91 34.73 -1.16
N GLU A 417 0.99 35.00 -0.25
CA GLU A 417 0.97 34.40 1.09
C GLU A 417 -0.06 33.28 1.14
N LEU A 418 0.41 32.06 1.39
CA LEU A 418 -0.42 30.88 1.56
C LEU A 418 -0.53 30.57 3.05
N THR A 419 -1.75 30.52 3.57
CA THR A 419 -2.04 30.18 4.97
C THR A 419 -2.73 28.82 5.00
N SER A 420 -2.14 27.82 5.64
CA SER A 420 -2.73 26.49 5.73
C SER A 420 -4.04 26.53 6.53
N LEU A 421 -5.04 25.78 6.05
CA LEU A 421 -6.41 25.82 6.55
C LEU A 421 -6.97 24.41 6.81
N SER A 422 -6.76 23.50 5.88
CA SER A 422 -7.41 22.19 5.93
C SER A 422 -6.54 21.13 5.30
N VAL A 423 -6.93 19.87 5.45
CA VAL A 423 -6.38 18.74 4.71
C VAL A 423 -7.52 18.08 3.94
N ASP A 424 -7.28 17.82 2.66
CA ASP A 424 -8.12 16.97 1.83
C ASP A 424 -7.85 15.49 2.15
N MET A 425 -8.88 14.77 2.58
CA MET A 425 -8.79 13.36 2.97
C MET A 425 -8.90 12.39 1.78
N GLN A 426 -9.00 12.90 0.55
CA GLN A 426 -8.83 12.13 -0.66
C GLN A 426 -7.34 12.00 -1.04
N SER A 427 -6.63 13.13 -1.13
CA SER A 427 -5.26 13.23 -1.65
C SER A 427 -4.18 13.48 -0.59
N GLY A 428 -4.58 13.92 0.60
CA GLY A 428 -3.70 14.42 1.65
C GLY A 428 -3.16 15.83 1.40
N GLY A 429 -3.71 16.56 0.43
CA GLY A 429 -3.29 17.92 0.11
C GLY A 429 -3.71 18.95 1.16
N VAL A 430 -2.80 19.88 1.47
CA VAL A 430 -3.08 21.01 2.36
C VAL A 430 -3.85 22.09 1.60
N GLY A 431 -5.08 22.36 2.05
CA GLY A 431 -5.90 23.47 1.59
C GLY A 431 -5.45 24.80 2.20
N PHE A 432 -5.63 25.90 1.46
CA PHE A 432 -5.21 27.24 1.86
C PHE A 432 -6.39 28.18 2.09
N ALA A 433 -6.32 29.00 3.14
CA ALA A 433 -7.20 30.14 3.32
C ALA A 433 -6.93 31.21 2.25
N ARG A 434 -7.98 31.61 1.55
CA ARG A 434 -7.99 32.73 0.59
C ARG A 434 -8.89 33.84 1.13
N ASP A 435 -8.80 35.02 0.53
CA ASP A 435 -9.66 36.18 0.88
C ASP A 435 -11.16 35.82 0.73
N THR A 436 -11.49 34.85 -0.13
CA THR A 436 -12.77 34.15 -0.21
C THR A 436 -12.54 32.64 -0.32
N ALA A 437 -12.41 31.93 0.81
CA ALA A 437 -12.45 30.46 0.77
C ALA A 437 -13.92 30.00 0.76
N VAL A 438 -14.34 29.41 -0.35
CA VAL A 438 -15.70 28.84 -0.51
C VAL A 438 -15.56 27.33 -0.38
N GLY A 439 -16.13 26.77 0.70
CA GLY A 439 -16.02 25.34 0.99
C GLY A 439 -16.67 24.96 2.32
N ASN A 440 -16.94 23.68 2.49
CA ASN A 440 -17.39 23.07 3.74
C ASN A 440 -16.18 22.47 4.44
N TYR A 441 -15.84 22.95 5.63
CA TYR A 441 -14.73 22.42 6.41
C TYR A 441 -15.24 21.68 7.62
N TYR A 442 -14.95 20.39 7.68
CA TYR A 442 -15.32 19.53 8.79
C TYR A 442 -14.23 19.48 9.84
N ILE A 443 -14.50 18.94 11.02
CA ILE A 443 -13.48 18.73 12.05
C ILE A 443 -13.28 17.26 12.35
N SER A 444 -12.04 16.91 12.67
CA SER A 444 -11.65 15.61 13.18
C SER A 444 -10.86 15.80 14.46
N CYS A 445 -11.04 14.85 15.37
CA CYS A 445 -10.41 14.90 16.68
C CYS A 445 -9.42 13.76 16.80
N VAL A 446 -8.27 14.03 17.38
CA VAL A 446 -7.23 13.02 17.65
C VAL A 446 -7.05 12.86 19.15
N SER A 447 -6.83 11.62 19.56
CA SER A 447 -6.51 11.27 20.94
C SER A 447 -5.24 11.98 21.43
N PRO A 448 -5.07 12.15 22.76
CA PRO A 448 -3.90 12.79 23.35
C PRO A 448 -2.57 12.10 22.98
#